data_AF-A0ABD6AY22-F1
#
_entry.id   AF-A0ABD6AY22-F1
#
_cell.length_a   1.000
_cell.length_b   1.000
_cell.length_c   1.000
_cell.angle_alpha   90.00
_cell.angle_beta   90.00
_cell.angle_gamma   90.00
#
_symmetry.space_group_name_H-M   'P 1'
#
loop_
_entity.id
_entity.type
_entity.pdbx_description
1 polymer ?
#
loop_
_entity_poly.entity_id
_entity_poly.type
_entity_poly.pdbx_seq_one_letter_code
_entity_poly.pdbx_strand_id
1 'polypeptide(L)'
;MPRPATVLALPSRLAGRLSPSELADLHAAAAPDAVLVPERVYAPGRFRPPESEVPILTPEGEIHAFGDVTLGTCATLDEVRRVADVAREEAGESTAYLATELLAVETDPMELDTRLDGATAYREALGTTGTDGDAAFVHLAASVPADYRREWGGLDVQGLAPVETQGAPAAPVLSLHADGTVAVEEIRTDRLGLRALSGVGDSRATTLARAGYDRASLAATPPHELATLEGFGRASARTVVRSAQALERGEVLRTGDAPLPADPVFLDIETDGLRPSVVWQVGVLFRGDYRSFLARDPEEASGMLGAFLDWLAGVDGTLVAWNGWGFDFPVLDDHVAATHPDRQEVWRQNTKCDLLAWARDEENAVLPGRTNKLEAVASALGYEGHDTGLTGAETARRYRAWMDGGPEPDWERHRAYCEDDVRMLAHVFDAVAATDRVASSIADRTTDETGDTRQGSLSEF
;
A
#
# COMPACT_ATOMS: atom_id res chain seq x y z
N MET A 1 9.81 3.62 18.65
CA MET A 1 8.40 3.76 19.02
C MET A 1 7.88 2.38 19.41
N PRO A 2 6.85 2.25 20.26
CA PRO A 2 6.20 0.97 20.49
C PRO A 2 5.59 0.44 19.19
N ARG A 3 5.65 -0.88 18.99
CA ARG A 3 5.13 -1.55 17.80
C ARG A 3 3.59 -1.38 17.75
N PRO A 4 2.99 -1.02 16.61
CA PRO A 4 1.55 -0.96 16.44
C PRO A 4 0.93 -2.35 16.50
N ALA A 5 -0.37 -2.39 16.79
CA ALA A 5 -1.15 -3.61 16.66
C ALA A 5 -1.68 -3.72 15.23
N THR A 6 -1.37 -4.82 14.55
CA THR A 6 -1.87 -5.11 13.21
C THR A 6 -3.17 -5.91 13.30
N VAL A 7 -4.27 -5.35 12.77
CA VAL A 7 -5.60 -5.95 12.81
C VAL A 7 -6.11 -6.18 11.40
N LEU A 8 -6.37 -7.45 11.04
CA LEU A 8 -7.04 -7.80 9.79
C LEU A 8 -8.56 -7.74 10.00
N ALA A 9 -9.24 -6.79 9.35
CA ALA A 9 -10.70 -6.73 9.38
C ALA A 9 -11.26 -7.68 8.32
N LEU A 10 -11.98 -8.71 8.78
CA LEU A 10 -12.49 -9.79 7.94
C LEU A 10 -13.98 -10.03 8.20
N PRO A 11 -14.87 -9.26 7.54
CA PRO A 11 -16.31 -9.48 7.64
C PRO A 11 -16.70 -10.89 7.18
N SER A 12 -17.69 -11.49 7.85
CA SER A 12 -18.17 -12.85 7.58
C SER A 12 -18.53 -13.08 6.10
N ARG A 13 -19.08 -12.05 5.43
CA ARG A 13 -19.43 -12.11 4.00
C ARG A 13 -18.21 -12.25 3.11
N LEU A 14 -17.10 -11.59 3.45
CA LEU A 14 -15.85 -11.67 2.70
C LEU A 14 -15.18 -13.02 2.94
N ALA A 15 -15.07 -13.44 4.21
CA ALA A 15 -14.50 -14.74 4.57
C ALA A 15 -15.21 -15.90 3.87
N GLY A 16 -16.54 -15.88 3.81
CA GLY A 16 -17.34 -16.93 3.16
C GLY A 16 -17.19 -17.02 1.64
N ARG A 17 -16.53 -16.04 0.99
CA ARG A 17 -16.22 -16.07 -0.46
C ARG A 17 -14.83 -16.63 -0.76
N LEU A 18 -13.97 -16.74 0.25
CA LEU A 18 -12.58 -17.19 0.09
C LEU A 18 -12.46 -18.69 0.37
N SER A 19 -11.64 -19.37 -0.42
CA SER A 19 -11.22 -20.74 -0.16
C SER A 19 -10.27 -20.80 1.06
N PRO A 20 -10.10 -21.97 1.69
CA PRO A 20 -9.14 -22.12 2.81
C PRO A 20 -7.71 -21.67 2.46
N SER A 21 -7.24 -21.94 1.23
CA SER A 21 -5.93 -21.50 0.77
C SER A 21 -5.84 -19.98 0.57
N GLU A 22 -6.93 -19.34 0.12
CA GLU A 22 -6.96 -17.88 -0.01
C GLU A 22 -7.05 -17.19 1.37
N LEU A 23 -7.75 -17.78 2.33
CA LEU A 23 -7.77 -17.30 3.72
C LEU A 23 -6.39 -17.44 4.39
N ALA A 24 -5.71 -18.57 4.19
CA ALA A 24 -4.35 -18.77 4.69
C ALA A 24 -3.37 -17.77 4.05
N ASP A 25 -3.48 -17.55 2.74
CA ASP A 25 -2.63 -16.59 2.01
C ASP A 25 -2.93 -15.14 2.40
N LEU A 26 -4.21 -14.78 2.65
CA LEU A 26 -4.61 -13.48 3.18
C LEU A 26 -4.03 -13.26 4.58
N HIS A 27 -4.17 -14.26 5.47
CA HIS A 27 -3.64 -14.19 6.82
C HIS A 27 -2.11 -14.07 6.83
N ALA A 28 -1.42 -14.87 6.01
CA ALA A 28 0.03 -14.79 5.89
C ALA A 28 0.49 -13.44 5.34
N ALA A 29 -0.23 -12.87 4.37
CA ALA A 29 0.08 -11.56 3.80
C ALA A 29 -0.19 -10.41 4.78
N ALA A 30 -1.25 -10.50 5.60
CA ALA A 30 -1.56 -9.48 6.60
C ALA A 30 -0.68 -9.59 7.86
N ALA A 31 -0.16 -10.79 8.17
CA ALA A 31 0.57 -11.11 9.39
C ALA A 31 -0.03 -10.47 10.67
N PRO A 32 -1.36 -10.62 10.91
CA PRO A 32 -2.04 -9.81 11.90
C PRO A 32 -1.73 -10.27 13.33
N ASP A 33 -1.78 -9.34 14.28
CA ASP A 33 -1.83 -9.64 15.72
C ASP A 33 -3.25 -10.07 16.14
N ALA A 34 -4.28 -9.69 15.37
CA ALA A 34 -5.66 -10.12 15.58
C ALA A 34 -6.51 -10.08 14.30
N VAL A 35 -7.54 -10.94 14.22
CA VAL A 35 -8.55 -10.90 13.16
C VAL A 35 -9.85 -10.33 13.73
N LEU A 36 -10.28 -9.16 13.27
CA LEU A 36 -11.54 -8.54 13.68
C LEU A 36 -12.66 -8.95 12.74
N VAL A 37 -13.72 -9.56 13.28
CA VAL A 37 -14.98 -9.84 12.58
C VAL A 37 -15.99 -8.80 13.04
N PRO A 38 -16.18 -7.70 12.29
CA PRO A 38 -16.84 -6.50 12.83
C PRO A 38 -18.38 -6.61 12.92
N GLU A 39 -18.99 -7.68 12.40
CA GLU A 39 -20.46 -7.86 12.34
C GLU A 39 -20.91 -9.01 13.25
N ARG A 40 -22.07 -8.86 13.89
CA ARG A 40 -22.69 -9.92 14.72
C ARG A 40 -23.15 -11.16 13.95
N VAL A 41 -23.17 -11.13 12.62
CA VAL A 41 -23.72 -12.24 11.81
C VAL A 41 -22.76 -13.43 11.77
N TYR A 42 -22.71 -14.14 12.89
CA TYR A 42 -22.37 -15.54 12.97
C TYR A 42 -23.53 -16.34 12.39
N ALA A 43 -23.43 -16.73 11.12
CA ALA A 43 -24.09 -17.96 10.68
C ALA A 43 -23.09 -19.09 10.95
N PRO A 44 -23.27 -19.92 12.01
CA PRO A 44 -22.38 -21.03 12.29
C PRO A 44 -22.22 -21.88 11.03
N GLY A 45 -20.98 -21.99 10.52
CA GLY A 45 -20.65 -22.73 9.30
C GLY A 45 -20.36 -21.90 8.04
N ARG A 46 -20.60 -20.57 8.03
CA ARG A 46 -20.21 -19.68 6.91
C ARG A 46 -18.88 -18.95 7.12
N PHE A 47 -18.55 -18.65 8.38
CA PHE A 47 -17.22 -18.16 8.72
C PHE A 47 -16.32 -19.35 9.01
N ARG A 48 -15.26 -19.49 8.22
CA ARG A 48 -14.14 -20.36 8.56
C ARG A 48 -12.99 -19.42 8.87
N PRO A 49 -12.58 -19.30 10.15
CA PRO A 49 -11.41 -18.53 10.43
C PRO A 49 -10.21 -19.13 9.71
N PRO A 50 -9.20 -18.32 9.38
CA PRO A 50 -7.90 -18.87 9.05
C PRO A 50 -7.44 -19.77 10.21
N GLU A 51 -6.82 -20.90 9.89
CA GLU A 51 -6.13 -21.71 10.91
C GLU A 51 -4.99 -20.87 11.45
N SER A 52 -5.18 -20.29 12.62
CA SER A 52 -4.24 -19.34 13.21
C SER A 52 -4.34 -19.36 14.74
N GLU A 53 -3.21 -19.06 15.38
CA GLU A 53 -3.12 -18.85 16.83
C GLU A 53 -3.52 -17.42 17.24
N VAL A 54 -3.70 -16.52 16.25
CA VAL A 54 -4.08 -15.14 16.53
C VAL A 54 -5.54 -15.06 17.02
N PRO A 55 -5.84 -14.18 17.98
CA PRO A 55 -7.20 -14.02 18.49
C PRO A 55 -8.16 -13.53 17.40
N ILE A 56 -9.38 -14.05 17.43
CA ILE A 56 -10.49 -13.60 16.60
C ILE A 56 -11.39 -12.74 17.46
N LEU A 57 -11.50 -11.46 17.11
CA LEU A 57 -12.26 -10.47 17.87
C LEU A 57 -13.65 -10.36 17.26
N THR A 58 -14.68 -10.48 18.10
CA THR A 58 -16.09 -10.38 17.72
C THR A 58 -16.74 -9.25 18.52
N PRO A 59 -17.87 -8.69 18.08
CA PRO A 59 -18.53 -7.58 18.78
C PRO A 59 -19.37 -8.09 19.96
N GLU A 60 -18.67 -8.66 20.95
CA GLU A 60 -19.21 -9.28 22.15
C GLU A 60 -18.96 -8.44 23.42
N GLY A 61 -18.48 -7.19 23.27
CA GLY A 61 -18.27 -6.32 24.42
C GLY A 61 -16.96 -6.60 25.15
N GLU A 62 -15.95 -7.11 24.44
CA GLU A 62 -14.65 -7.54 24.97
C GLU A 62 -13.59 -6.45 24.77
N ILE A 63 -12.50 -6.57 25.54
CA ILE A 63 -11.35 -5.65 25.48
C ILE A 63 -10.09 -6.49 25.33
N HIS A 64 -9.24 -6.06 24.42
CA HIS A 64 -8.00 -6.72 24.08
C HIS A 64 -6.86 -5.72 24.11
N ALA A 65 -5.74 -6.13 24.70
CA ALA A 65 -4.51 -5.33 24.77
C ALA A 65 -3.44 -5.96 23.89
N PHE A 66 -2.77 -5.13 23.09
CA PHE A 66 -1.70 -5.49 22.17
C PHE A 66 -0.53 -4.53 22.40
N GLY A 67 0.31 -4.83 23.39
CA GLY A 67 1.32 -3.87 23.85
C GLY A 67 0.65 -2.61 24.42
N ASP A 68 0.95 -1.46 23.82
CA ASP A 68 0.42 -0.15 24.23
C ASP A 68 -0.91 0.22 23.54
N VAL A 69 -1.48 -0.71 22.77
CA VAL A 69 -2.75 -0.52 22.06
C VAL A 69 -3.87 -1.27 22.77
N THR A 70 -4.95 -0.56 23.08
CA THR A 70 -6.18 -1.15 23.63
C THR A 70 -7.31 -1.09 22.62
N LEU A 71 -7.92 -2.23 22.30
CA LEU A 71 -9.05 -2.36 21.38
C LEU A 71 -10.25 -3.00 22.09
N GLY A 72 -11.33 -2.23 22.21
CA GLY A 72 -12.63 -2.71 22.65
C GLY A 72 -13.57 -3.00 21.48
N THR A 73 -14.45 -3.98 21.62
CA THR A 73 -15.49 -4.28 20.63
C THR A 73 -16.88 -4.04 21.21
N CYS A 74 -17.79 -3.44 20.44
CA CYS A 74 -19.14 -3.08 20.87
C CYS A 74 -20.15 -3.38 19.76
N ALA A 75 -21.31 -3.93 20.10
CA ALA A 75 -22.44 -4.03 19.17
C ALA A 75 -23.77 -3.50 19.74
N THR A 76 -23.80 -3.07 20.99
CA THR A 76 -24.96 -2.38 21.55
C THR A 76 -24.56 -1.09 22.25
N LEU A 77 -25.48 -0.13 22.30
CA LEU A 77 -25.28 1.12 23.03
C LEU A 77 -25.00 0.87 24.52
N ASP A 78 -25.59 -0.16 25.12
CA ASP A 78 -25.35 -0.55 26.51
C ASP A 78 -23.90 -1.01 26.74
N GLU A 79 -23.30 -1.67 25.74
CA GLU A 79 -21.89 -2.08 25.80
C GLU A 79 -20.93 -0.90 25.67
N VAL A 80 -21.26 0.11 24.85
CA VAL A 80 -20.36 1.24 24.53
C VAL A 80 -19.76 1.85 25.78
N ARG A 81 -20.59 2.21 26.78
CA ARG A 81 -20.09 2.85 28.00
C ARG A 81 -19.16 1.94 28.79
N ARG A 82 -19.61 0.71 29.04
CA ARG A 82 -18.87 -0.26 29.85
C ARG A 82 -17.51 -0.56 29.23
N VAL A 83 -17.48 -0.78 27.91
CA VAL A 83 -16.25 -1.08 27.17
C VAL A 83 -15.35 0.15 27.13
N ALA A 84 -15.89 1.34 26.87
CA ALA A 84 -15.11 2.57 26.86
C ALA A 84 -14.47 2.88 28.21
N ASP A 85 -15.19 2.72 29.32
CA ASP A 85 -14.65 3.01 30.65
C ASP A 85 -13.46 2.11 30.99
N VAL A 86 -13.57 0.80 30.71
CA VAL A 86 -12.46 -0.14 30.94
C VAL A 86 -11.34 0.05 29.92
N ALA A 87 -11.66 0.28 28.64
CA ALA A 87 -10.64 0.52 27.61
C ALA A 87 -9.82 1.79 27.91
N ARG A 88 -10.46 2.82 28.47
CA ARG A 88 -9.79 4.05 28.93
C ARG A 88 -8.85 3.77 30.10
N GLU A 89 -9.29 2.98 31.07
CA GLU A 89 -8.46 2.60 32.22
C GLU A 89 -7.23 1.79 31.78
N GLU A 90 -7.41 0.84 30.87
CA GLU A 90 -6.34 -0.02 30.34
C GLU A 90 -5.37 0.76 29.43
N ALA A 91 -5.87 1.68 28.61
CA ALA A 91 -5.02 2.48 27.71
C ALA A 91 -4.19 3.53 28.45
N GLY A 92 -4.65 4.01 29.60
CA GLY A 92 -3.95 5.03 30.39
C GLY A 92 -3.81 6.35 29.64
N GLU A 93 -2.57 6.70 29.27
CA GLU A 93 -2.26 7.91 28.49
C GLU A 93 -2.36 7.68 26.96
N SER A 94 -2.43 6.42 26.52
CA SER A 94 -2.59 6.06 25.11
C SER A 94 -4.03 6.25 24.62
N THR A 95 -4.19 6.35 23.31
CA THR A 95 -5.49 6.27 22.63
C THR A 95 -6.03 4.83 22.66
N ALA A 96 -7.29 4.71 23.07
CA ALA A 96 -8.05 3.47 22.96
C ALA A 96 -8.88 3.42 21.66
N TYR A 97 -9.11 2.22 21.15
CA TYR A 97 -9.89 1.96 19.95
C TYR A 97 -11.20 1.27 20.29
N LEU A 98 -12.29 1.67 19.62
CA LEU A 98 -13.61 1.03 19.78
C LEU A 98 -14.15 0.58 18.44
N ALA A 99 -14.17 -0.73 18.20
CA ALA A 99 -14.81 -1.32 17.03
C ALA A 99 -16.32 -1.45 17.23
N THR A 100 -17.10 -0.94 16.28
CA THR A 100 -18.57 -0.85 16.42
C THR A 100 -19.32 -0.96 15.10
N GLU A 101 -20.49 -1.59 15.13
CA GLU A 101 -21.47 -1.58 14.02
C GLU A 101 -22.54 -0.48 14.15
N LEU A 102 -22.43 0.37 15.18
CA LEU A 102 -23.43 1.38 15.53
C LEU A 102 -23.27 2.72 14.81
N LEU A 103 -22.24 2.86 13.96
CA LEU A 103 -21.91 4.08 13.24
C LEU A 103 -21.86 3.79 11.74
N ALA A 104 -22.61 4.57 10.96
CA ALA A 104 -22.63 4.47 9.51
C ALA A 104 -22.56 5.85 8.86
N VAL A 105 -21.82 5.98 7.76
CA VAL A 105 -21.78 7.22 6.98
C VAL A 105 -22.87 7.16 5.92
N GLU A 106 -23.78 8.12 5.95
CA GLU A 106 -24.80 8.30 4.94
C GLU A 106 -24.54 9.57 4.13
N THR A 107 -24.63 9.45 2.80
CA THR A 107 -24.51 10.57 1.87
C THR A 107 -25.86 10.83 1.24
N ASP A 108 -26.35 12.07 1.34
CA ASP A 108 -27.49 12.54 0.55
C ASP A 108 -26.95 13.21 -0.72
N PRO A 109 -27.06 12.56 -1.91
CA PRO A 109 -26.54 13.14 -3.14
C PRO A 109 -27.38 14.32 -3.65
N MET A 110 -28.62 14.47 -3.20
CA MET A 110 -29.50 15.58 -3.59
C MET A 110 -29.16 16.85 -2.81
N GLU A 111 -28.85 16.70 -1.52
CA GLU A 111 -28.46 17.81 -0.64
C GLU A 111 -26.94 18.04 -0.62
N LEU A 112 -26.16 17.13 -1.22
CA LEU A 112 -24.69 17.11 -1.17
C LEU A 112 -24.16 17.13 0.28
N ASP A 113 -24.92 16.50 1.18
CA ASP A 113 -24.61 16.42 2.59
C ASP A 113 -24.15 15.02 2.96
N THR A 114 -23.33 14.92 4.01
CA THR A 114 -22.90 13.66 4.58
C THR A 114 -23.12 13.72 6.08
N ARG A 115 -23.74 12.68 6.63
CA ARG A 115 -24.02 12.56 8.06
C ARG A 115 -23.49 11.24 8.60
N LEU A 116 -23.14 11.23 9.88
CA LEU A 116 -22.84 10.01 10.63
C LEU A 116 -24.11 9.54 11.34
N ASP A 117 -24.76 8.52 10.80
CA ASP A 117 -25.90 7.87 11.42
C ASP A 117 -25.49 7.15 12.71
N GLY A 118 -26.37 7.19 13.72
CA GLY A 118 -26.10 6.66 15.06
C GLY A 118 -25.24 7.56 15.98
N ALA A 119 -24.59 8.61 15.46
CA ALA A 119 -23.62 9.42 16.20
C ALA A 119 -24.17 10.06 17.49
N THR A 120 -25.41 10.53 17.49
CA THR A 120 -26.03 11.16 18.68
C THR A 120 -26.23 10.13 19.79
N ALA A 121 -26.90 9.01 19.50
CA ALA A 121 -27.13 7.95 20.49
C ALA A 121 -25.81 7.32 20.96
N TYR A 122 -24.84 7.18 20.06
CA TYR A 122 -23.52 6.65 20.39
C TYR A 122 -22.76 7.56 21.36
N ARG A 123 -22.75 8.89 21.16
CA ARG A 123 -22.13 9.84 22.11
C ARG A 123 -22.84 9.89 23.45
N GLU A 124 -24.18 9.84 23.44
CA GLU A 124 -24.97 9.75 24.66
C GLU A 124 -24.60 8.49 25.47
N ALA A 125 -24.44 7.35 24.79
CA ALA A 125 -24.00 6.11 25.41
C ALA A 125 -22.55 6.19 25.92
N LEU A 126 -21.65 6.80 25.15
CA LEU A 126 -20.25 7.01 25.55
C LEU A 126 -20.13 7.93 26.79
N GLY A 127 -21.16 8.72 27.09
CA GLY A 127 -21.18 9.64 28.22
C GLY A 127 -20.41 10.94 27.97
N THR A 128 -20.03 11.22 26.72
CA THR A 128 -19.29 12.43 26.35
C THR A 128 -20.26 13.60 26.18
N THR A 129 -20.45 14.39 27.24
CA THR A 129 -21.20 15.66 27.18
C THR A 129 -20.24 16.85 27.20
N GLY A 130 -19.43 17.04 26.15
CA GLY A 130 -18.61 18.24 26.00
C GLY A 130 -17.14 18.00 25.62
N THR A 131 -16.54 19.05 25.09
CA THR A 131 -15.25 19.15 24.38
C THR A 131 -13.99 19.03 25.25
N ASP A 132 -14.09 18.54 26.48
CA ASP A 132 -12.95 18.55 27.41
C ASP A 132 -12.37 17.15 27.64
N GLY A 133 -11.22 16.91 27.00
CA GLY A 133 -10.01 16.39 27.67
C GLY A 133 -9.89 14.90 28.01
N ASP A 134 -10.87 14.04 27.74
CA ASP A 134 -10.72 12.59 27.97
C ASP A 134 -10.01 11.88 26.80
N ALA A 135 -9.24 10.83 27.11
CA ALA A 135 -8.47 10.03 26.15
C ALA A 135 -9.20 9.86 24.81
N ALA A 136 -8.59 10.37 23.74
CA ALA A 136 -9.19 10.42 22.42
C ALA A 136 -9.40 8.99 21.91
N PHE A 137 -10.65 8.55 21.83
CA PHE A 137 -10.99 7.30 21.18
C PHE A 137 -10.89 7.46 19.67
N VAL A 138 -10.41 6.40 19.01
CA VAL A 138 -10.66 6.20 17.58
C VAL A 138 -11.75 5.16 17.43
N HIS A 139 -12.83 5.54 16.75
CA HIS A 139 -14.02 4.70 16.55
C HIS A 139 -13.90 3.96 15.22
N LEU A 140 -13.70 2.65 15.29
CA LEU A 140 -13.55 1.78 14.13
C LEU A 140 -14.94 1.31 13.66
N ALA A 141 -15.48 1.95 12.62
CA ALA A 141 -16.86 1.76 12.17
C ALA A 141 -16.99 0.65 11.12
N ALA A 142 -17.71 -0.43 11.47
CA ALA A 142 -17.84 -1.66 10.69
C ALA A 142 -18.40 -1.47 9.27
N SER A 143 -19.33 -0.54 9.09
CA SER A 143 -20.03 -0.29 7.83
C SER A 143 -19.42 0.83 6.99
N VAL A 144 -18.35 1.45 7.47
CA VAL A 144 -17.69 2.57 6.80
C VAL A 144 -16.45 2.04 6.07
N PRO A 145 -16.23 2.37 4.78
CA PRO A 145 -15.05 1.94 4.01
C PRO A 145 -13.73 2.24 4.72
N ALA A 146 -12.78 1.32 4.69
CA ALA A 146 -11.53 1.46 5.44
C ALA A 146 -10.61 2.59 4.97
N ASP A 147 -10.78 3.09 3.75
CA ASP A 147 -10.10 4.28 3.23
C ASP A 147 -10.71 5.61 3.74
N TYR A 148 -11.80 5.53 4.51
CA TYR A 148 -12.47 6.68 5.09
C TYR A 148 -12.02 6.93 6.54
N ARG A 149 -11.60 8.17 6.81
CA ARG A 149 -11.41 8.69 8.17
C ARG A 149 -11.90 10.14 8.29
N ARG A 150 -12.66 10.46 9.33
CA ARG A 150 -13.15 11.82 9.58
C ARG A 150 -13.56 12.04 11.04
N GLU A 151 -13.38 13.27 11.52
CA GLU A 151 -13.94 13.78 12.76
C GLU A 151 -15.44 14.14 12.59
N TRP A 152 -16.28 13.70 13.54
CA TRP A 152 -17.71 13.93 13.59
C TRP A 152 -18.20 14.41 14.96
N GLY A 153 -18.02 15.71 15.25
CA GLY A 153 -18.64 16.33 16.44
C GLY A 153 -18.21 15.71 17.78
N GLY A 154 -16.90 15.45 17.91
CA GLY A 154 -16.20 14.79 18.99
C GLY A 154 -15.81 13.33 18.73
N LEU A 155 -16.11 12.76 17.54
CA LEU A 155 -15.84 11.35 17.22
C LEU A 155 -14.81 11.25 16.08
N ASP A 156 -13.61 10.76 16.35
CA ASP A 156 -12.67 10.40 15.28
C ASP A 156 -13.03 9.01 14.73
N VAL A 157 -13.66 8.98 13.56
CA VAL A 157 -14.18 7.76 12.95
C VAL A 157 -13.25 7.29 11.85
N GLN A 158 -12.83 6.03 11.95
CA GLN A 158 -12.05 5.29 10.95
C GLN A 158 -12.89 4.10 10.46
N GLY A 159 -12.99 3.90 9.16
CA GLY A 159 -13.73 2.75 8.62
C GLY A 159 -13.00 1.42 8.75
N LEU A 160 -13.79 0.33 8.74
CA LEU A 160 -13.34 -1.06 8.75
C LEU A 160 -13.87 -1.89 7.58
N ALA A 161 -14.85 -1.37 6.83
CA ALA A 161 -15.47 -2.12 5.77
C ALA A 161 -14.49 -2.32 4.61
N PRO A 162 -14.53 -3.49 3.94
CA PRO A 162 -13.79 -3.72 2.70
C PRO A 162 -14.02 -2.60 1.69
N VAL A 163 -12.93 -2.12 1.10
CA VAL A 163 -13.00 -1.11 0.05
C VAL A 163 -13.35 -1.82 -1.26
N GLU A 164 -14.43 -1.36 -1.90
CA GLU A 164 -14.86 -1.88 -3.20
C GLU A 164 -13.96 -1.28 -4.28
N THR A 165 -13.00 -2.06 -4.75
CA THR A 165 -12.13 -1.66 -5.87
C THR A 165 -12.70 -2.15 -7.20
N GLN A 166 -12.28 -1.55 -8.33
CA GLN A 166 -12.64 -2.09 -9.65
C GLN A 166 -12.14 -3.54 -9.78
N GLY A 167 -13.07 -4.50 -9.70
CA GLY A 167 -12.83 -5.93 -9.94
C GLY A 167 -13.08 -6.84 -8.73
N ALA A 168 -12.73 -6.42 -7.51
CA ALA A 168 -12.91 -7.22 -6.30
C ALA A 168 -12.81 -6.38 -5.00
N PRO A 169 -13.44 -6.82 -3.89
CA PRO A 169 -13.24 -6.18 -2.60
C PRO A 169 -11.81 -6.39 -2.09
N ALA A 170 -11.28 -5.40 -1.37
CA ALA A 170 -10.03 -5.51 -0.64
C ALA A 170 -10.27 -5.67 0.87
N ALA A 171 -9.59 -6.64 1.48
CA ALA A 171 -9.60 -6.84 2.93
C ALA A 171 -8.68 -5.79 3.58
N PRO A 172 -9.18 -4.98 4.51
CA PRO A 172 -8.36 -3.97 5.17
C PRO A 172 -7.50 -4.58 6.29
N VAL A 173 -6.27 -4.11 6.36
CA VAL A 173 -5.28 -4.42 7.40
C VAL A 173 -4.92 -3.09 8.07
N LEU A 174 -5.23 -2.96 9.36
CA LEU A 174 -5.05 -1.73 10.10
C LEU A 174 -3.84 -1.86 11.02
N SER A 175 -2.92 -0.90 10.98
CA SER A 175 -1.90 -0.73 12.01
C SER A 175 -2.36 0.36 12.97
N LEU A 176 -2.68 -0.04 14.19
CA LEU A 176 -3.18 0.81 15.27
C LEU A 176 -2.00 1.27 16.14
N HIS A 177 -1.83 2.57 16.33
CA HIS A 177 -0.74 3.13 17.14
C HIS A 177 -1.25 3.69 18.47
N ALA A 178 -0.40 3.66 19.50
CA ALA A 178 -0.76 4.17 20.83
C ALA A 178 -1.19 5.66 20.86
N ASP A 179 -0.86 6.44 19.82
CA ASP A 179 -1.23 7.85 19.68
C ASP A 179 -2.51 8.09 18.87
N GLY A 180 -3.23 7.03 18.50
CA GLY A 180 -4.45 7.11 17.69
C GLY A 180 -4.21 7.18 16.19
N THR A 181 -2.95 7.14 15.73
CA THR A 181 -2.66 6.96 14.31
C THR A 181 -3.20 5.62 13.83
N VAL A 182 -3.77 5.61 12.63
CA VAL A 182 -4.19 4.38 11.96
C VAL A 182 -3.63 4.41 10.55
N ALA A 183 -2.75 3.47 10.24
CA ALA A 183 -2.38 3.19 8.86
C ALA A 183 -3.27 2.06 8.33
N VAL A 184 -3.73 2.19 7.09
CA VAL A 184 -4.60 1.20 6.44
C VAL A 184 -3.92 0.69 5.19
N GLU A 185 -3.72 -0.62 5.16
CA GLU A 185 -3.36 -1.36 3.98
C GLU A 185 -4.55 -2.19 3.47
N GLU A 186 -4.51 -2.54 2.19
CA GLU A 186 -5.59 -3.22 1.51
C GLU A 186 -5.06 -4.43 0.74
N ILE A 187 -5.54 -5.61 1.09
CA ILE A 187 -5.22 -6.85 0.37
C ILE A 187 -6.40 -7.20 -0.54
N ARG A 188 -6.22 -6.99 -1.85
CA ARG A 188 -7.23 -7.32 -2.84
C ARG A 188 -7.46 -8.82 -2.91
N THR A 189 -8.73 -9.23 -2.84
CA THR A 189 -9.10 -10.65 -2.89
C THR A 189 -8.91 -11.31 -4.26
N ASP A 190 -8.84 -10.52 -5.33
CA ASP A 190 -8.41 -10.98 -6.66
C ASP A 190 -6.89 -11.11 -6.81
N ARG A 191 -6.12 -10.85 -5.74
CA ARG A 191 -4.66 -11.03 -5.67
C ARG A 191 -4.24 -12.07 -4.60
N LEU A 192 -5.12 -13.03 -4.33
CA LEU A 192 -4.87 -14.16 -3.42
C LEU A 192 -4.61 -15.46 -4.20
N GLY A 193 -3.85 -16.34 -3.58
CA GLY A 193 -3.43 -17.63 -4.14
C GLY A 193 -2.76 -17.46 -5.50
N LEU A 194 -3.20 -18.25 -6.48
CA LEU A 194 -2.70 -18.21 -7.85
C LEU A 194 -2.93 -16.86 -8.55
N ARG A 195 -3.96 -16.09 -8.17
CA ARG A 195 -4.26 -14.78 -8.77
C ARG A 195 -3.33 -13.67 -8.28
N ALA A 196 -2.51 -13.93 -7.27
CA ALA A 196 -1.40 -13.06 -6.91
C ALA A 196 -0.37 -12.95 -8.05
N LEU A 197 -0.29 -13.96 -8.92
CA LEU A 197 0.70 -14.02 -9.99
C LEU A 197 0.34 -13.10 -11.17
N SER A 198 1.34 -12.42 -11.71
CA SER A 198 1.19 -11.58 -12.89
C SER A 198 0.67 -12.39 -14.09
N GLY A 199 -0.38 -11.88 -14.73
CA GLY A 199 -1.01 -12.52 -15.88
C GLY A 199 -1.98 -13.66 -15.53
N VAL A 200 -2.29 -13.89 -14.26
CA VAL A 200 -3.28 -14.90 -13.82
C VAL A 200 -4.56 -14.23 -13.33
N GLY A 201 -5.58 -14.19 -14.18
CA GLY A 201 -6.96 -13.91 -13.78
C GLY A 201 -7.74 -15.18 -13.44
N ASP A 202 -9.04 -15.06 -13.12
CA ASP A 202 -9.90 -16.16 -12.64
C ASP A 202 -9.87 -17.42 -13.53
N SER A 203 -9.96 -17.24 -14.84
CA SER A 203 -9.95 -18.35 -15.80
C SER A 203 -8.63 -19.13 -15.73
N ARG A 204 -7.49 -18.42 -15.75
CA ARG A 204 -6.16 -19.03 -15.67
C ARG A 204 -5.90 -19.66 -14.31
N ALA A 205 -6.33 -19.02 -13.22
CA ALA A 205 -6.24 -19.60 -11.88
C ALA A 205 -7.01 -20.91 -11.79
N THR A 206 -8.22 -20.96 -12.37
CA THR A 206 -9.04 -22.17 -12.43
C THR A 206 -8.35 -23.28 -13.23
N THR A 207 -7.77 -22.96 -14.40
CA THR A 207 -7.02 -23.94 -15.20
C THR A 207 -5.82 -24.50 -14.44
N LEU A 208 -5.03 -23.64 -13.81
CA LEU A 208 -3.86 -24.04 -13.02
C LEU A 208 -4.25 -24.91 -11.83
N ALA A 209 -5.27 -24.50 -11.06
CA ALA A 209 -5.75 -25.27 -9.91
C ALA A 209 -6.30 -26.65 -10.33
N ARG A 210 -7.04 -26.75 -11.44
CA ARG A 210 -7.51 -28.04 -11.97
C ARG A 210 -6.38 -28.96 -12.41
N ALA A 211 -5.29 -28.38 -12.88
CA ALA A 211 -4.07 -29.11 -13.21
C ALA A 211 -3.21 -29.45 -11.97
N GLY A 212 -3.65 -29.08 -10.77
CA GLY A 212 -2.98 -29.39 -9.50
C GLY A 212 -1.83 -28.44 -9.14
N TYR A 213 -1.75 -27.28 -9.78
CA TYR A 213 -0.73 -26.29 -9.48
C TYR A 213 -1.15 -25.33 -8.36
N ASP A 214 -0.18 -24.97 -7.54
CA ASP A 214 -0.16 -23.85 -6.60
C ASP A 214 1.02 -22.91 -6.94
N ARG A 215 1.23 -21.83 -6.18
CA ARG A 215 2.33 -20.90 -6.48
C ARG A 215 3.72 -21.56 -6.35
N ALA A 216 3.94 -22.32 -5.28
CA ALA A 216 5.21 -22.97 -5.00
C ALA A 216 5.60 -23.97 -6.09
N SER A 217 4.66 -24.82 -6.52
CA SER A 217 4.89 -25.75 -7.63
C SER A 217 5.14 -25.00 -8.94
N LEU A 218 4.41 -23.92 -9.24
CA LEU A 218 4.66 -23.10 -10.43
C LEU A 218 6.05 -22.47 -10.47
N ALA A 219 6.60 -22.07 -9.34
CA ALA A 219 7.96 -21.54 -9.26
C ALA A 219 9.03 -22.56 -9.69
N ALA A 220 8.74 -23.86 -9.52
CA ALA A 220 9.60 -24.97 -9.92
C ALA A 220 9.30 -25.53 -11.32
N THR A 221 8.14 -25.21 -11.90
CA THR A 221 7.69 -25.77 -13.18
C THR A 221 8.38 -25.13 -14.38
N PRO A 222 8.90 -25.92 -15.35
CA PRO A 222 9.37 -25.38 -16.63
C PRO A 222 8.24 -24.70 -17.43
N PRO A 223 8.45 -23.49 -17.99
CA PRO A 223 7.39 -22.76 -18.69
C PRO A 223 6.74 -23.50 -19.88
N HIS A 224 7.47 -24.40 -20.53
CA HIS A 224 6.95 -25.15 -21.68
C HIS A 224 5.87 -26.17 -21.29
N GLU A 225 5.87 -26.66 -20.05
CA GLU A 225 4.82 -27.54 -19.54
C GLU A 225 3.51 -26.78 -19.32
N LEU A 226 3.57 -25.55 -18.79
CA LEU A 226 2.38 -24.72 -18.66
C LEU A 226 1.82 -24.26 -20.00
N ALA A 227 2.67 -24.12 -21.03
CA ALA A 227 2.24 -23.71 -22.36
C ALA A 227 1.37 -24.76 -23.08
N THR A 228 1.21 -25.97 -22.54
CA THR A 228 0.27 -26.97 -23.05
C THR A 228 -1.13 -26.84 -22.46
N LEU A 229 -1.31 -25.99 -21.44
CA LEU A 229 -2.61 -25.76 -20.80
C LEU A 229 -3.45 -24.75 -21.60
N GLU A 230 -4.77 -24.95 -21.56
CA GLU A 230 -5.71 -24.02 -22.18
C GLU A 230 -5.58 -22.60 -21.58
N GLY A 231 -5.49 -21.59 -22.46
CA GLY A 231 -5.34 -20.19 -22.04
C GLY A 231 -3.89 -19.75 -21.75
N PHE A 232 -2.90 -20.65 -21.93
CA PHE A 232 -1.49 -20.36 -21.77
C PHE A 232 -0.73 -20.48 -23.10
N GLY A 233 -0.18 -19.36 -23.57
CA GLY A 233 0.89 -19.35 -24.58
C GLY A 233 2.27 -19.37 -23.94
N ARG A 234 3.33 -19.52 -24.74
CA ARG A 234 4.73 -19.51 -24.25
C ARG A 234 5.06 -18.27 -23.44
N ALA A 235 4.65 -17.09 -23.92
CA ALA A 235 4.90 -15.82 -23.25
C ALA A 235 4.20 -15.76 -21.88
N SER A 236 2.89 -16.02 -21.83
CA SER A 236 2.14 -16.02 -20.55
C SER A 236 2.64 -17.09 -19.58
N ALA A 237 3.02 -18.27 -20.06
CA ALA A 237 3.60 -19.31 -19.22
C ALA A 237 4.92 -18.85 -18.58
N ARG A 238 5.81 -18.19 -19.35
CA ARG A 238 7.04 -17.58 -18.81
C ARG A 238 6.74 -16.50 -17.79
N THR A 239 5.77 -15.62 -18.05
CA THR A 239 5.37 -14.57 -17.11
C THR A 239 4.91 -15.16 -15.79
N VAL A 240 4.04 -16.19 -15.82
CA VAL A 240 3.49 -16.81 -14.62
C VAL A 240 4.56 -17.53 -13.81
N VAL A 241 5.44 -18.30 -14.45
CA VAL A 241 6.56 -18.97 -13.75
C VAL A 241 7.50 -17.95 -13.13
N ARG A 242 7.89 -16.90 -13.86
CA ARG A 242 8.76 -15.84 -13.32
C ARG A 242 8.11 -15.10 -12.17
N SER A 243 6.82 -14.78 -12.28
CA SER A 243 6.06 -14.15 -11.19
C SER A 243 6.01 -15.04 -9.96
N ALA A 244 5.81 -16.36 -10.13
CA ALA A 244 5.83 -17.31 -9.03
C ALA A 244 7.22 -17.39 -8.41
N GLN A 245 8.27 -17.43 -9.22
CA GLN A 245 9.66 -17.45 -8.73
C GLN A 245 10.02 -16.19 -7.94
N ALA A 246 9.68 -15.00 -8.43
CA ALA A 246 9.99 -13.75 -7.73
C ALA A 246 9.27 -13.70 -6.38
N LEU A 247 7.96 -13.97 -6.37
CA LEU A 247 7.13 -13.90 -5.17
C LEU A 247 7.50 -14.96 -4.14
N GLU A 248 7.75 -16.21 -4.54
CA GLU A 248 8.09 -17.30 -3.61
C GLU A 248 9.51 -17.21 -3.07
N ARG A 249 10.44 -16.56 -3.79
CA ARG A 249 11.83 -16.36 -3.33
C ARG A 249 12.03 -15.05 -2.58
N GLY A 250 11.13 -14.08 -2.74
CA GLY A 250 11.36 -12.73 -2.22
C GLY A 250 12.51 -12.02 -2.93
N GLU A 251 12.71 -12.29 -4.23
CA GLU A 251 13.86 -11.81 -4.99
C GLU A 251 13.44 -11.14 -6.31
N VAL A 252 14.19 -10.12 -6.73
CA VAL A 252 14.05 -9.56 -8.09
C VAL A 252 14.55 -10.57 -9.11
N LEU A 253 13.80 -10.76 -10.20
CA LEU A 253 14.28 -11.50 -11.36
C LEU A 253 14.53 -10.55 -12.53
N ARG A 254 15.81 -10.29 -12.83
CA ARG A 254 16.20 -9.47 -13.98
C ARG A 254 15.89 -10.19 -15.29
N THR A 255 15.10 -9.55 -16.15
CA THR A 255 14.65 -10.10 -17.44
C THR A 255 15.17 -9.35 -18.65
N GLY A 256 15.59 -8.09 -18.48
CA GLY A 256 16.15 -7.24 -19.54
C GLY A 256 17.62 -6.86 -19.32
N ASP A 257 18.19 -6.20 -20.33
CA ASP A 257 19.59 -5.77 -20.38
C ASP A 257 19.76 -4.25 -20.26
N ALA A 258 18.66 -3.49 -20.12
CA ALA A 258 18.75 -2.04 -19.96
C ALA A 258 19.64 -1.70 -18.74
N PRO A 259 20.52 -0.70 -18.86
CA PRO A 259 21.32 -0.25 -17.73
C PRO A 259 20.43 0.51 -16.74
N LEU A 260 20.76 0.39 -15.44
CA LEU A 260 20.30 1.34 -14.44
C LEU A 260 21.20 2.59 -14.46
N PRO A 261 20.71 3.75 -13.99
CA PRO A 261 21.53 4.94 -13.77
C PRO A 261 22.76 4.66 -12.89
N ALA A 262 23.93 5.20 -13.26
CA ALA A 262 25.17 4.99 -12.51
C ALA A 262 25.27 5.83 -11.22
N ASP A 263 24.76 7.07 -11.24
CA ASP A 263 24.70 7.99 -10.10
C ASP A 263 23.23 8.34 -9.82
N PRO A 264 22.46 7.46 -9.13
CA PRO A 264 21.07 7.72 -8.80
C PRO A 264 20.94 8.77 -7.69
N VAL A 265 20.01 9.70 -7.88
CA VAL A 265 19.51 10.64 -6.88
C VAL A 265 18.08 10.22 -6.59
N PHE A 266 17.87 9.52 -5.48
CA PHE A 266 16.52 9.07 -5.13
C PHE A 266 15.69 10.25 -4.63
N LEU A 267 14.48 10.36 -5.12
CA LEU A 267 13.58 11.48 -4.91
C LEU A 267 12.21 10.94 -4.50
N ASP A 268 11.61 11.61 -3.53
CA ASP A 268 10.22 11.46 -3.15
C ASP A 268 9.65 12.84 -2.73
N ILE A 269 8.34 13.04 -2.89
CA ILE A 269 7.66 14.29 -2.55
C ILE A 269 6.44 14.05 -1.66
N GLU A 270 6.22 14.98 -0.74
CA GLU A 270 4.99 15.03 0.05
C GLU A 270 4.11 16.19 -0.37
N THR A 271 2.81 15.90 -0.46
CA THR A 271 1.82 16.85 -0.93
C THR A 271 0.58 16.89 -0.04
N ASP A 272 -0.32 17.82 -0.32
CA ASP A 272 -1.64 17.89 0.31
C ASP A 272 -2.66 16.93 -0.34
N GLY A 273 -2.24 16.00 -1.20
CA GLY A 273 -3.06 14.94 -1.79
C GLY A 273 -2.70 14.60 -3.24
N LEU A 274 -3.51 13.72 -3.85
CA LEU A 274 -3.26 13.18 -5.20
C LEU A 274 -3.47 14.18 -6.36
N ARG A 275 -4.11 15.32 -6.09
CA ARG A 275 -4.20 16.47 -7.00
C ARG A 275 -3.65 17.67 -6.25
N PRO A 276 -2.33 17.75 -6.15
CA PRO A 276 -1.70 18.59 -5.14
C PRO A 276 -1.87 20.06 -5.49
N SER A 277 -2.24 20.86 -4.50
CA SER A 277 -2.15 22.32 -4.57
C SER A 277 -0.84 22.85 -4.00
N VAL A 278 -0.17 22.02 -3.18
CA VAL A 278 1.12 22.33 -2.55
C VAL A 278 2.01 21.08 -2.54
N VAL A 279 3.27 21.26 -2.89
CA VAL A 279 4.37 20.36 -2.52
C VAL A 279 5.06 20.98 -1.31
N TRP A 280 4.92 20.37 -0.14
CA TRP A 280 5.44 20.93 1.12
C TRP A 280 6.69 20.21 1.61
N GLN A 281 7.04 19.05 1.04
CA GLN A 281 8.33 18.43 1.26
C GLN A 281 8.89 17.80 -0.03
N VAL A 282 10.20 17.94 -0.21
CA VAL A 282 10.99 17.17 -1.18
C VAL A 282 12.11 16.45 -0.42
N GLY A 283 12.08 15.13 -0.42
CA GLY A 283 13.14 14.27 0.13
C GLY A 283 14.09 13.83 -0.97
N VAL A 284 15.39 13.90 -0.71
CA VAL A 284 16.40 13.36 -1.62
C VAL A 284 17.44 12.54 -0.88
N LEU A 285 17.82 11.41 -1.46
CA LEU A 285 18.95 10.60 -1.02
C LEU A 285 19.97 10.51 -2.16
N PHE A 286 21.16 11.07 -1.94
CA PHE A 286 22.23 11.05 -2.92
C PHE A 286 23.53 10.63 -2.27
N ARG A 287 24.16 9.56 -2.79
CA ARG A 287 25.43 9.01 -2.28
C ARG A 287 25.41 8.69 -0.78
N GLY A 288 24.25 8.27 -0.27
CA GLY A 288 24.03 7.92 1.13
C GLY A 288 23.62 9.10 2.03
N ASP A 289 23.72 10.33 1.55
CA ASP A 289 23.33 11.52 2.29
C ASP A 289 21.86 11.88 2.01
N TYR A 290 21.03 11.80 3.04
CA TYR A 290 19.65 12.26 2.98
C TYR A 290 19.57 13.77 3.21
N ARG A 291 18.73 14.45 2.42
CA ARG A 291 18.39 15.85 2.58
C ARG A 291 16.89 16.03 2.42
N SER A 292 16.29 16.78 3.34
CA SER A 292 14.89 17.18 3.29
C SER A 292 14.81 18.68 3.02
N PHE A 293 14.02 19.05 2.03
CA PHE A 293 13.54 20.41 1.82
C PHE A 293 12.10 20.44 2.32
N LEU A 294 11.85 21.12 3.43
CA LEU A 294 10.57 21.11 4.13
C LEU A 294 10.04 22.54 4.28
N ALA A 295 8.78 22.74 3.92
CA ALA A 295 8.02 23.94 4.21
C ALA A 295 7.06 23.64 5.36
N ARG A 296 7.17 24.39 6.46
CA ARG A 296 6.27 24.31 7.62
C ARG A 296 5.17 25.38 7.58
N ASP A 297 5.06 26.05 6.44
CA ASP A 297 4.07 27.06 6.07
C ASP A 297 3.86 26.95 4.55
N PRO A 298 2.63 26.88 4.03
CA PRO A 298 2.39 26.91 2.59
C PRO A 298 2.97 28.13 1.89
N GLU A 299 3.05 29.28 2.58
CA GLU A 299 3.69 30.48 2.03
C GLU A 299 5.20 30.26 1.80
N GLU A 300 5.82 29.34 2.55
CA GLU A 300 7.21 28.93 2.39
C GLU A 300 7.41 27.84 1.32
N ALA A 301 6.34 27.18 0.84
CA ALA A 301 6.44 26.06 -0.11
C ALA A 301 7.17 26.46 -1.41
N SER A 302 6.89 27.66 -1.93
CA SER A 302 7.63 28.19 -3.08
C SER A 302 9.11 28.40 -2.74
N GLY A 303 9.43 28.97 -1.58
CA GLY A 303 10.82 29.16 -1.14
C GLY A 303 11.59 27.84 -0.97
N MET A 304 10.94 26.83 -0.39
CA MET A 304 11.45 25.47 -0.26
C MET A 304 11.78 24.85 -1.61
N LEU A 305 10.85 24.93 -2.57
CA LEU A 305 11.08 24.42 -3.93
C LEU A 305 12.24 25.15 -4.63
N GLY A 306 12.36 26.46 -4.41
CA GLY A 306 13.50 27.24 -4.86
C GLY A 306 14.82 26.68 -4.31
N ALA A 307 14.90 26.44 -2.99
CA ALA A 307 16.08 25.87 -2.35
C ALA A 307 16.44 24.47 -2.89
N PHE A 308 15.44 23.64 -3.19
CA PHE A 308 15.64 22.36 -3.87
C PHE A 308 16.27 22.55 -5.26
N LEU A 309 15.75 23.45 -6.08
CA LEU A 309 16.29 23.73 -7.42
C LEU A 309 17.71 24.30 -7.38
N ASP A 310 18.02 25.16 -6.40
CA ASP A 310 19.38 25.70 -6.22
C ASP A 310 20.38 24.59 -5.87
N TRP A 311 19.96 23.64 -5.03
CA TRP A 311 20.76 22.45 -4.75
C TRP A 311 20.92 21.58 -5.99
N LEU A 312 19.80 21.30 -6.69
CA LEU A 312 19.76 20.43 -7.86
C LEU A 312 20.65 20.95 -9.00
N ALA A 313 20.79 22.27 -9.15
CA ALA A 313 21.68 22.89 -10.13
C ALA A 313 23.17 22.51 -9.96
N GLY A 314 23.56 22.05 -8.76
CA GLY A 314 24.91 21.57 -8.46
C GLY A 314 25.06 20.05 -8.42
N VAL A 315 24.02 19.29 -8.80
CA VAL A 315 24.01 17.82 -8.72
C VAL A 315 24.14 17.23 -10.11
N ASP A 316 25.20 16.46 -10.31
CA ASP A 316 25.38 15.61 -11.48
C ASP A 316 24.87 14.20 -11.14
N GLY A 317 23.64 13.87 -11.55
CA GLY A 317 23.01 12.57 -11.30
C GLY A 317 21.68 12.40 -12.03
N THR A 318 21.13 11.20 -11.99
CA THR A 318 19.79 10.91 -12.53
C THR A 318 18.79 10.89 -11.38
N LEU A 319 17.76 11.72 -11.46
CA LEU A 319 16.64 11.67 -10.52
C LEU A 319 15.88 10.34 -10.69
N VAL A 320 15.80 9.55 -9.63
CA VAL A 320 15.10 8.27 -9.59
C VAL A 320 13.92 8.40 -8.63
N ALA A 321 12.72 8.09 -9.11
CA ALA A 321 11.51 8.03 -8.29
C ALA A 321 10.75 6.71 -8.55
N TRP A 322 9.91 6.32 -7.61
CA TRP A 322 8.98 5.19 -7.80
C TRP A 322 7.67 5.70 -8.39
N ASN A 323 7.29 5.24 -9.59
CA ASN A 323 6.11 5.79 -10.30
C ASN A 323 6.24 7.31 -10.57
N GLY A 324 7.47 7.81 -10.72
CA GLY A 324 7.75 9.23 -10.92
C GLY A 324 7.08 9.83 -12.16
N TRP A 325 6.91 9.07 -13.25
CA TRP A 325 6.16 9.57 -14.42
C TRP A 325 4.67 9.69 -14.17
N GLY A 326 4.15 8.89 -13.22
CA GLY A 326 2.76 8.90 -12.82
C GLY A 326 2.42 9.97 -11.78
N PHE A 327 3.41 10.52 -11.07
CA PHE A 327 3.16 11.46 -9.97
C PHE A 327 4.25 12.52 -9.78
N ASP A 328 5.42 12.17 -9.24
CA ASP A 328 6.43 13.10 -8.74
C ASP A 328 6.91 14.09 -9.81
N PHE A 329 7.27 13.57 -10.99
CA PHE A 329 7.87 14.39 -12.03
C PHE A 329 6.87 15.37 -12.66
N PRO A 330 5.63 14.97 -13.03
CA PRO A 330 4.60 15.92 -13.46
C PRO A 330 4.26 16.96 -12.38
N VAL A 331 4.10 16.54 -11.11
CA VAL A 331 3.76 17.45 -10.02
C VAL A 331 4.84 18.52 -9.84
N LEU A 332 6.11 18.12 -9.81
CA LEU A 332 7.22 19.06 -9.73
C LEU A 332 7.33 19.94 -10.98
N ASP A 333 7.13 19.41 -12.20
CA ASP A 333 7.18 20.22 -13.42
C ASP A 333 6.14 21.36 -13.39
N ASP A 334 4.90 21.06 -12.99
CA ASP A 334 3.82 22.03 -12.87
C ASP A 334 4.14 23.11 -11.82
N HIS A 335 4.59 22.72 -10.62
CA HIS A 335 4.89 23.66 -9.54
C HIS A 335 6.12 24.52 -9.86
N VAL A 336 7.16 23.94 -10.46
CA VAL A 336 8.36 24.68 -10.91
C VAL A 336 7.98 25.67 -12.01
N ALA A 337 7.18 25.26 -13.00
CA ALA A 337 6.72 26.14 -14.06
C ALA A 337 5.91 27.34 -13.53
N ALA A 338 5.08 27.11 -12.50
CA ALA A 338 4.23 28.14 -11.92
C ALA A 338 4.98 29.12 -11.01
N THR A 339 5.96 28.64 -10.23
CA THR A 339 6.56 29.42 -9.14
C THR A 339 8.00 29.84 -9.37
N HIS A 340 8.77 29.09 -10.18
CA HIS A 340 10.19 29.34 -10.49
C HIS A 340 10.48 29.23 -12.00
N PRO A 341 9.80 30.02 -12.85
CA PRO A 341 9.98 29.95 -14.30
C PRO A 341 11.42 30.25 -14.75
N ASP A 342 12.17 31.03 -13.96
CA ASP A 342 13.59 31.33 -14.17
C ASP A 342 14.53 30.12 -13.91
N ARG A 343 14.05 29.12 -13.16
CA ARG A 343 14.78 27.89 -12.82
C ARG A 343 14.23 26.64 -13.51
N GLN A 344 13.21 26.81 -14.36
CA GLN A 344 12.57 25.69 -15.06
C GLN A 344 13.55 24.87 -15.91
N GLU A 345 14.57 25.51 -16.47
CA GLU A 345 15.60 24.82 -17.26
C GLU A 345 16.45 23.88 -16.39
N VAL A 346 16.73 24.24 -15.13
CA VAL A 346 17.43 23.35 -14.18
C VAL A 346 16.65 22.05 -14.02
N TRP A 347 15.34 22.14 -13.78
CA TRP A 347 14.48 20.97 -13.65
C TRP A 347 14.44 20.13 -14.94
N ARG A 348 14.26 20.75 -16.10
CA ARG A 348 14.12 20.05 -17.38
C ARG A 348 15.37 19.34 -17.85
N GLN A 349 16.55 19.93 -17.61
CA GLN A 349 17.83 19.35 -18.02
C GLN A 349 18.25 18.13 -17.19
N ASN A 350 17.74 18.01 -15.97
CA ASN A 350 18.03 16.86 -15.12
C ASN A 350 17.45 15.57 -15.72
N THR A 351 18.31 14.56 -15.85
CA THR A 351 17.91 13.22 -16.31
C THR A 351 17.02 12.57 -15.27
N LYS A 352 15.97 11.87 -15.72
CA LYS A 352 14.97 11.25 -14.85
C LYS A 352 14.80 9.77 -15.21
N CYS A 353 14.56 8.95 -14.20
CA CYS A 353 14.29 7.52 -14.33
C CYS A 353 13.14 7.17 -13.38
N ASP A 354 12.10 6.55 -13.91
CA ASP A 354 11.07 5.93 -13.11
C ASP A 354 11.41 4.45 -12.96
N LEU A 355 11.77 4.04 -11.73
CA LEU A 355 12.24 2.67 -11.49
C LEU A 355 11.12 1.64 -11.70
N LEU A 356 9.86 2.00 -11.42
CA LEU A 356 8.73 1.12 -11.64
C LEU A 356 8.48 0.92 -13.13
N ALA A 357 8.49 2.01 -13.91
CA ALA A 357 8.33 1.93 -15.37
C ALA A 357 9.48 1.14 -16.00
N TRP A 358 10.72 1.39 -15.57
CA TRP A 358 11.90 0.66 -16.03
C TRP A 358 11.77 -0.86 -15.74
N ALA A 359 11.32 -1.24 -14.54
CA ALA A 359 11.19 -2.66 -14.19
C ALA A 359 10.03 -3.32 -14.94
N ARG A 360 8.83 -2.73 -14.84
CA ARG A 360 7.56 -3.34 -15.26
C ARG A 360 7.21 -3.07 -16.71
N ASP A 361 7.22 -1.81 -17.12
CA ASP A 361 6.70 -1.37 -18.43
C ASP A 361 7.71 -1.61 -19.55
N GLU A 362 9.00 -1.48 -19.25
CA GLU A 362 10.09 -1.84 -20.15
C GLU A 362 10.53 -3.32 -20.02
N GLU A 363 9.82 -4.11 -19.20
CA GLU A 363 10.04 -5.55 -18.98
C GLU A 363 11.48 -5.92 -18.55
N ASN A 364 12.17 -5.02 -17.84
CA ASN A 364 13.54 -5.27 -17.39
C ASN A 364 13.63 -6.14 -16.13
N ALA A 365 12.57 -6.20 -15.31
CA ALA A 365 12.57 -7.03 -14.11
C ALA A 365 11.16 -7.50 -13.70
N VAL A 366 11.10 -8.66 -13.04
CA VAL A 366 9.93 -9.11 -12.28
C VAL A 366 10.22 -8.90 -10.81
N LEU A 367 9.34 -8.15 -10.14
CA LEU A 367 9.49 -7.76 -8.74
C LEU A 367 8.79 -8.77 -7.81
N PRO A 368 9.28 -8.97 -6.58
CA PRO A 368 8.74 -9.98 -5.66
C PRO A 368 7.49 -9.55 -4.89
N GLY A 369 7.12 -8.27 -4.95
CA GLY A 369 5.93 -7.75 -4.26
C GLY A 369 4.62 -8.33 -4.80
N ARG A 370 3.65 -8.55 -3.90
CA ARG A 370 2.27 -8.94 -4.29
C ARG A 370 1.58 -7.87 -5.13
N THR A 371 1.98 -6.63 -4.90
CA THR A 371 1.65 -5.47 -5.71
C THR A 371 2.95 -4.78 -6.11
N ASN A 372 2.86 -3.85 -7.06
CA ASN A 372 3.98 -2.99 -7.43
C ASN A 372 3.97 -1.67 -6.65
N LYS A 373 3.37 -1.63 -5.45
CA LYS A 373 3.62 -0.55 -4.49
C LYS A 373 5.05 -0.67 -3.96
N LEU A 374 5.69 0.45 -3.63
CA LEU A 374 7.09 0.47 -3.23
C LEU A 374 7.30 -0.37 -1.96
N GLU A 375 6.43 -0.18 -0.98
CA GLU A 375 6.40 -0.84 0.33
C GLU A 375 6.24 -2.36 0.18
N ALA A 376 5.33 -2.79 -0.69
CA ALA A 376 5.10 -4.21 -0.95
C ALA A 376 6.31 -4.89 -1.61
N VAL A 377 7.04 -4.17 -2.46
CA VAL A 377 8.24 -4.69 -3.13
C VAL A 377 9.44 -4.69 -2.17
N ALA A 378 9.63 -3.60 -1.43
CA ALA A 378 10.75 -3.47 -0.50
C ALA A 378 10.62 -4.43 0.69
N SER A 379 9.42 -4.59 1.26
CA SER A 379 9.15 -5.57 2.33
C SER A 379 9.44 -7.00 1.85
N ALA A 380 9.03 -7.35 0.62
CA ALA A 380 9.35 -8.66 0.03
C ALA A 380 10.87 -8.87 -0.19
N LEU A 381 11.64 -7.79 -0.31
CA LEU A 381 13.10 -7.77 -0.37
C LEU A 381 13.76 -7.62 1.02
N GLY A 382 13.00 -7.75 2.11
CA GLY A 382 13.49 -7.71 3.48
C GLY A 382 13.85 -6.31 4.00
N TYR A 383 13.33 -5.24 3.39
CA TYR A 383 13.43 -3.90 3.96
C TYR A 383 12.54 -3.79 5.20
N GLU A 384 13.12 -3.38 6.32
CA GLU A 384 12.42 -3.03 7.54
C GLU A 384 12.44 -1.50 7.67
N GLY A 385 11.33 -0.86 7.31
CA GLY A 385 11.22 0.59 7.29
C GLY A 385 11.10 1.23 8.67
N HIS A 386 11.09 2.55 8.67
CA HIS A 386 10.71 3.34 9.82
C HIS A 386 9.21 3.25 10.02
N ASP A 387 8.81 2.63 11.13
CA ASP A 387 7.42 2.56 11.55
C ASP A 387 6.94 3.91 12.09
N THR A 388 6.74 4.84 11.16
CA THR A 388 6.19 6.17 11.44
C THR A 388 4.67 6.09 11.60
N GLY A 389 4.00 5.01 11.23
CA GLY A 389 2.54 4.93 11.16
C GLY A 389 1.88 5.90 10.19
N LEU A 390 2.65 6.65 9.40
CA LEU A 390 2.12 7.51 8.36
C LEU A 390 1.96 6.71 7.06
N THR A 391 1.00 7.15 6.26
CA THR A 391 0.78 6.75 4.88
C THR A 391 0.62 8.04 4.08
N GLY A 392 0.83 8.03 2.76
CA GLY A 392 0.58 9.24 1.95
C GLY A 392 -0.81 9.86 2.16
N ALA A 393 -1.85 9.05 2.41
CA ALA A 393 -3.20 9.53 2.72
C ALA A 393 -3.28 10.22 4.09
N GLU A 394 -2.67 9.62 5.13
CA GLU A 394 -2.63 10.17 6.48
C GLU A 394 -1.77 11.43 6.56
N THR A 395 -0.61 11.41 5.90
CA THR A 395 0.30 12.54 5.72
C THR A 395 -0.45 13.74 5.12
N ALA A 396 -1.12 13.54 3.98
CA ALA A 396 -1.92 14.58 3.35
C ALA A 396 -3.10 15.04 4.22
N ARG A 397 -3.75 14.13 4.95
CA ARG A 397 -4.86 14.46 5.87
C ARG A 397 -4.40 15.37 7.00
N ARG A 398 -3.30 15.03 7.68
CA ARG A 398 -2.75 15.83 8.78
C ARG A 398 -2.33 17.21 8.31
N TYR A 399 -1.65 17.29 7.17
CA TYR A 399 -1.27 18.56 6.57
C TYR A 399 -2.50 19.44 6.29
N ARG A 400 -3.54 18.90 5.62
CA ARG A 400 -4.79 19.65 5.37
C ARG A 400 -5.52 20.06 6.65
N ALA A 401 -5.59 19.18 7.64
CA ALA A 401 -6.24 19.50 8.91
C ALA A 401 -5.54 20.67 9.61
N TRP A 402 -4.21 20.68 9.62
CA TRP A 402 -3.44 21.79 10.14
C TRP A 402 -3.68 23.09 9.35
N MET A 403 -3.74 22.99 8.02
CA MET A 403 -4.09 24.12 7.14
C MET A 403 -5.44 24.74 7.42
N ASP A 404 -6.41 23.94 7.87
CA ASP A 404 -7.74 24.38 8.26
C ASP A 404 -7.80 24.88 9.72
N GLY A 405 -6.64 25.11 10.37
CA GLY A 405 -6.53 25.60 11.75
C GLY A 405 -6.48 24.50 12.82
N GLY A 406 -6.27 23.25 12.41
CA GLY A 406 -6.05 22.11 13.30
C GLY A 406 -4.66 22.11 13.95
N PRO A 407 -4.32 21.04 14.70
CA PRO A 407 -3.04 20.91 15.38
C PRO A 407 -1.87 20.82 14.38
N GLU A 408 -0.73 21.37 14.77
CA GLU A 408 0.51 21.30 13.98
C GLU A 408 0.97 19.83 13.81
N PRO A 409 1.37 19.40 12.59
CA PRO A 409 1.88 18.07 12.37
C PRO A 409 3.22 17.87 13.08
N ASP A 410 3.50 16.63 13.50
CA ASP A 410 4.86 16.26 13.92
C ASP A 410 5.78 16.26 12.69
N TRP A 411 6.44 17.39 12.45
CA TRP A 411 7.30 17.59 11.28
C TRP A 411 8.49 16.63 11.22
N GLU A 412 9.04 16.22 12.37
CA GLU A 412 10.15 15.27 12.38
C GLU A 412 9.68 13.87 12.00
N ARG A 413 8.46 13.49 12.40
CA ARG A 413 7.84 12.23 11.97
C ARG A 413 7.52 12.23 10.48
N HIS A 414 7.01 13.33 9.92
CA HIS A 414 6.78 13.45 8.47
C HIS A 414 8.10 13.44 7.69
N ARG A 415 9.12 14.13 8.21
CA ARG A 415 10.47 14.06 7.64
C ARG A 415 11.00 12.63 7.63
N ALA A 416 10.84 11.89 8.72
CA ALA A 416 11.28 10.49 8.84
C ALA A 416 10.53 9.56 7.88
N TYR A 417 9.25 9.84 7.60
CA TYR A 417 8.43 9.09 6.64
C TYR A 417 8.99 9.25 5.21
N CYS A 418 9.15 10.49 4.74
CA CYS A 418 9.74 10.77 3.42
C CYS A 418 11.21 10.30 3.31
N GLU A 419 11.98 10.34 4.41
CA GLU A 419 13.31 9.73 4.44
C GLU A 419 13.25 8.21 4.24
N ASP A 420 12.27 7.55 4.85
CA ASP A 420 12.09 6.11 4.71
C ASP A 420 11.71 5.74 3.27
N ASP A 421 10.84 6.50 2.62
CA ASP A 421 10.44 6.25 1.23
C ASP A 421 11.62 6.33 0.24
N VAL A 422 12.50 7.33 0.36
CA VAL A 422 13.71 7.39 -0.50
C VAL A 422 14.74 6.31 -0.18
N ARG A 423 14.84 5.87 1.09
CA ARG A 423 15.73 4.77 1.49
C ARG A 423 15.19 3.42 1.03
N MET A 424 13.88 3.24 1.09
CA MET A 424 13.16 2.10 0.59
C MET A 424 13.34 1.97 -0.93
N LEU A 425 13.20 3.09 -1.67
CA LEU A 425 13.50 3.16 -3.09
C LEU A 425 14.96 2.79 -3.40
N ALA A 426 15.91 3.29 -2.63
CA ALA A 426 17.33 2.95 -2.78
C ALA A 426 17.59 1.45 -2.53
N HIS A 427 16.96 0.86 -1.51
CA HIS A 427 17.06 -0.57 -1.23
C HIS A 427 16.54 -1.43 -2.39
N VAL A 428 15.39 -1.06 -2.96
CA VAL A 428 14.83 -1.74 -4.14
C VAL A 428 15.77 -1.58 -5.33
N PHE A 429 16.30 -0.38 -5.56
CA PHE A 429 17.26 -0.13 -6.63
C PHE A 429 18.51 -1.00 -6.50
N ASP A 430 19.10 -1.07 -5.30
CA ASP A 430 20.29 -1.88 -5.02
C ASP A 430 20.01 -3.38 -5.23
N ALA A 431 18.84 -3.87 -4.81
CA ALA A 431 18.42 -5.24 -5.05
C ALA A 431 18.30 -5.56 -6.56
N VAL A 432 17.71 -4.64 -7.34
CA VAL A 432 17.62 -4.78 -8.81
C VAL A 432 19.02 -4.78 -9.44
N ALA A 433 19.91 -3.91 -8.97
CA ALA A 433 21.27 -3.79 -9.47
C ALA A 433 22.16 -5.00 -9.13
N ALA A 434 21.94 -5.63 -7.98
CA ALA A 434 22.70 -6.78 -7.50
C ALA A 434 22.31 -8.11 -8.17
N THR A 435 21.12 -8.21 -8.77
CA THR A 435 20.65 -9.45 -9.38
C THR A 435 21.41 -9.77 -10.67
N ASP A 436 22.15 -10.89 -10.62
CA ASP A 436 22.73 -11.51 -11.81
C ASP A 436 21.65 -11.99 -12.79
N ARG A 437 21.94 -11.85 -14.09
CA ARG A 437 21.03 -12.21 -15.18
C ARG A 437 20.50 -13.64 -15.04
N VAL A 438 19.18 -13.82 -15.13
CA VAL A 438 18.61 -15.14 -15.43
C VAL A 438 19.01 -15.50 -16.86
N ALA A 439 19.96 -16.41 -17.02
CA ALA A 439 20.39 -16.86 -18.34
C ALA A 439 19.16 -17.36 -19.11
N SER A 440 18.77 -16.63 -20.17
CA SER A 440 17.84 -17.21 -21.14
C SER A 440 18.52 -18.47 -21.67
N SER A 441 17.95 -19.62 -21.35
CA SER A 441 18.52 -20.89 -21.77
C SER A 441 18.63 -20.87 -23.28
N ILE A 442 19.78 -21.30 -23.77
CA ILE A 442 20.22 -21.29 -25.17
C ILE A 442 19.27 -22.07 -26.11
N ALA A 443 18.20 -22.69 -25.58
CA ALA A 443 17.16 -23.34 -26.35
C ALA A 443 16.22 -22.38 -27.13
N ASP A 444 16.10 -21.11 -26.75
CA ASP A 444 15.18 -20.15 -27.39
C ASP A 444 15.79 -19.39 -28.59
N ARG A 445 17.07 -19.65 -28.94
CA ARG A 445 17.76 -18.99 -30.08
C ARG A 445 17.95 -19.87 -31.33
N THR A 446 17.53 -21.13 -31.32
CA THR A 446 17.82 -22.09 -32.41
C THR A 446 16.60 -22.61 -33.18
N THR A 447 15.48 -21.89 -33.21
CA THR A 447 14.30 -22.33 -34.00
C THR A 447 13.84 -21.39 -35.11
N ASP A 448 14.53 -20.29 -35.41
CA ASP A 448 14.14 -19.35 -36.48
C ASP A 448 15.12 -19.24 -37.66
N GLU A 449 16.11 -20.14 -37.81
CA GLU A 449 17.06 -20.14 -38.95
C GLU A 449 17.04 -21.42 -39.82
N THR A 450 15.88 -22.05 -39.99
CA THR A 450 15.69 -23.01 -41.10
C THR A 450 14.35 -22.79 -41.78
N GLY A 451 14.27 -21.71 -42.54
CA GLY A 451 13.15 -21.34 -43.41
C GLY A 451 13.64 -20.93 -44.79
N ASP A 452 13.96 -21.94 -45.60
CA ASP A 452 13.96 -22.00 -47.07
C ASP A 452 13.75 -20.66 -47.84
N THR A 453 14.83 -20.08 -48.37
CA THR A 453 14.76 -19.22 -49.55
C THR A 453 15.59 -19.84 -50.68
N ARG A 454 14.92 -20.60 -51.54
CA ARG A 454 15.39 -20.94 -52.87
C ARG A 454 15.63 -19.67 -53.68
N GLN A 455 16.88 -19.23 -53.75
CA GLN A 455 17.33 -18.23 -54.72
C GLN A 455 17.67 -18.95 -56.03
N GLY A 456 16.73 -18.93 -56.98
CA GLY A 456 16.96 -19.41 -58.34
C GLY A 456 17.91 -18.48 -59.08
N SER A 457 19.00 -19.04 -59.61
CA SER A 457 19.93 -18.34 -60.49
C SER A 457 19.29 -18.08 -61.86
N LEU A 458 19.37 -16.85 -62.36
CA LEU A 458 19.21 -16.54 -63.77
C LEU A 458 20.48 -15.83 -64.25
N SER A 459 21.33 -16.61 -64.91
CA SER A 459 22.41 -16.14 -65.77
C SER A 459 22.32 -16.93 -67.08
N GLU A 460 21.95 -16.22 -68.14
CA GLU A 460 22.21 -16.42 -69.58
C GLU A 460 21.98 -17.80 -70.24
N PHE A 461 21.27 -17.70 -71.39
CA PHE A 461 20.99 -18.67 -72.48
C PHE A 461 19.70 -19.49 -72.42
#